data_AF-A0A4R9C0L6-F1
#
_entry.id   AF-A0A4R9C0L6-F1
#
_cell.length_a   1.000
_cell.length_b   1.000
_cell.length_c   1.000
_cell.angle_alpha   90.00
_cell.angle_beta   90.00
_cell.angle_gamma   90.00
#
_symmetry.space_group_name_H-M   'P 1'
#
loop_
_entity.id
_entity.type
_entity.pdbx_description
1 polymer ?
#
loop_
_entity_poly.entity_id
_entity_poly.type
_entity_poly.pdbx_seq_one_letter_code
_entity_poly.pdbx_strand_id
1 'polypeptide(L)' 'YAIQLVGKWYGVSYTGNMKDGFTITNKEKTPWTPMIPPTRNIKVTKNWKLLTAEKPVDKIEVELYKEKTPWT' A
#
# COMPACT_ATOMS: atom_id res chain seq x y z
N TYR A 1 -16.56 1.64 18.12
CA TYR A 1 -16.53 0.15 18.00
C TYR A 1 -16.74 -0.25 16.56
N ALA A 2 -16.25 -1.42 16.13
CA ALA A 2 -16.45 -1.92 14.78
C ALA A 2 -16.67 -3.43 14.80
N ILE A 3 -17.47 -3.92 13.87
CA ILE A 3 -17.79 -5.35 13.68
C ILE A 3 -17.53 -5.73 12.22
N GLN A 4 -17.11 -6.98 12.00
CA GLN A 4 -16.95 -7.55 10.67
C GLN A 4 -18.14 -8.47 10.35
N LEU A 5 -18.75 -8.29 9.19
CA LEU A 5 -19.86 -9.10 8.70
C LEU A 5 -19.67 -9.36 7.20
N VAL A 6 -19.59 -10.63 6.79
CA VAL A 6 -19.36 -11.06 5.39
C VAL A 6 -18.17 -10.32 4.75
N GLY A 7 -17.04 -10.24 5.45
CA GLY A 7 -15.81 -9.61 4.95
C GLY A 7 -15.82 -8.08 4.90
N LYS A 8 -16.94 -7.43 5.27
CA LYS A 8 -17.07 -5.97 5.33
C LYS A 8 -17.00 -5.47 6.76
N TRP A 9 -16.40 -4.29 6.95
CA TRP A 9 -16.30 -3.63 8.25
C TRP A 9 -17.44 -2.65 8.45
N TYR A 10 -18.03 -2.61 9.64
CA TYR A 10 -19.09 -1.67 9.98
C TYR A 10 -18.71 -0.88 11.23
N GLY A 11 -18.88 0.44 11.19
CA GLY A 11 -18.80 1.29 12.37
C GLY A 11 -20.11 1.21 13.16
N VAL A 12 -20.01 1.03 14.47
CA VAL A 12 -21.17 0.90 15.37
C VAL A 12 -21.34 2.18 16.18
N SER A 13 -22.54 2.76 16.14
CA SER A 13 -22.95 3.88 16.99
C SER A 13 -24.18 3.52 17.83
N TYR A 14 -24.17 3.92 19.09
CA TYR A 14 -25.24 3.69 20.05
C TYR A 14 -25.87 5.03 20.42
N THR A 15 -27.19 5.13 20.35
CA THR A 15 -27.95 6.30 20.77
C THR A 15 -29.18 5.86 21.57
N GLY A 16 -29.79 6.79 22.31
CA GLY A 16 -30.99 6.53 23.11
C GLY A 16 -30.72 6.47 24.62
N ASN A 17 -31.73 6.09 25.38
CA ASN A 17 -31.72 6.08 26.84
C ASN A 17 -32.65 4.98 27.40
N MET A 18 -32.66 4.79 28.71
CA MET A 18 -33.42 3.71 29.36
C MET A 18 -34.95 3.83 29.19
N LYS A 19 -35.47 5.05 29.01
CA LYS A 19 -36.91 5.31 28.86
C LYS A 19 -37.39 5.05 27.44
N ASP A 20 -36.63 5.51 26.45
CA ASP A 20 -37.02 5.49 25.04
C ASP A 20 -36.40 4.31 24.26
N GLY A 21 -35.53 3.54 24.93
CA GLY A 21 -34.78 2.45 24.34
C GLY A 21 -33.48 2.89 23.68
N PHE A 22 -32.64 1.91 23.33
CA PHE A 22 -31.37 2.13 22.63
C PHE A 22 -31.49 1.75 21.16
N THR A 23 -30.92 2.57 20.29
CA THR A 23 -30.75 2.28 18.87
C THR A 23 -29.29 2.01 18.58
N ILE A 24 -29.00 0.88 17.93
CA ILE A 24 -27.67 0.52 17.45
C ILE A 24 -27.66 0.63 15.93
N THR A 25 -26.81 1.51 15.39
CA THR A 25 -26.64 1.68 13.96
C THR A 25 -25.30 1.13 13.51
N ASN A 26 -25.33 0.20 12.55
CA ASN A 26 -24.16 -0.31 11.86
C ASN A 26 -24.04 0.36 10.49
N LYS A 27 -23.00 1.17 10.29
CA LYS A 27 -22.72 1.80 8.99
C LYS A 27 -21.50 1.14 8.34
N GLU A 28 -21.65 0.65 7.11
CA GLU A 28 -20.55 0.05 6.36
C GLU A 28 -19.41 1.08 6.25
N LYS A 29 -18.22 0.67 6.66
CA LYS A 29 -16.99 1.42 6.42
C LYS A 29 -16.58 1.11 4.99
N THR A 30 -16.56 2.15 4.17
CA THR A 30 -15.84 2.09 2.90
C THR A 30 -14.40 1.70 3.20
N PRO A 31 -13.84 0.65 2.57
CA PRO A 31 -12.44 0.36 2.72
C PRO A 31 -11.67 1.61 2.28
N TRP A 32 -10.85 2.17 3.17
CA TRP A 32 -9.80 3.10 2.79
C TRP A 32 -8.75 2.28 2.00
N THR A 33 -9.12 1.90 0.78
CA THR A 33 -8.13 1.70 -0.26
C THR A 33 -7.53 3.08 -0.49
N PRO A 34 -6.20 3.23 -0.51
CA PRO A 34 -5.64 4.52 -0.80
C PRO A 34 -6.17 4.90 -2.19
N MET A 35 -6.84 6.06 -2.29
CA MET A 35 -7.36 6.60 -3.57
C MET A 35 -6.25 6.70 -4.63
N ILE A 36 -4.99 6.66 -4.18
CA ILE A 36 -3.78 6.61 -4.98
C ILE A 36 -3.02 5.35 -4.56
N PRO A 37 -2.74 4.39 -5.47
CA PRO A 37 -1.90 3.24 -5.12
C PRO A 37 -0.56 3.71 -4.55
N PRO A 38 -0.03 3.06 -3.50
CA PRO A 38 1.21 3.48 -2.89
C PRO A 38 2.34 3.42 -3.92
N THR A 39 2.99 4.54 -4.18
CA THR A 39 4.19 4.61 -5.00
C THR A 39 5.43 4.32 -4.14
N ARG A 40 6.46 3.71 -4.73
CA ARG A 40 7.77 3.50 -4.10
C ARG A 40 8.83 4.13 -4.97
N ASN A 41 9.72 4.92 -4.36
CA ASN A 41 10.88 5.48 -5.05
C ASN A 41 12.04 4.49 -4.96
N ILE A 42 12.61 4.11 -6.10
CA ILE A 42 13.74 3.18 -6.20
C ILE A 42 14.91 3.93 -6.85
N LYS A 43 16.06 3.97 -6.18
CA LYS A 43 17.29 4.59 -6.69
C LYS A 43 18.33 3.51 -6.91
N VAL A 44 19.00 3.53 -8.06
CA VAL A 44 20.07 2.60 -8.42
C VAL A 44 21.31 3.40 -8.78
N THR A 45 22.45 3.03 -8.21
CA THR A 45 23.76 3.61 -8.52
C THR A 45 24.68 2.50 -8.97
N LYS A 46 25.34 2.68 -10.13
CA LYS A 46 26.39 1.78 -10.59
C LYS A 46 27.75 2.29 -10.10
N ASN A 47 28.46 1.45 -9.35
CA ASN A 47 29.85 1.67 -8.97
C ASN A 47 30.75 0.66 -9.70
N TRP A 48 31.84 1.14 -10.30
CA TRP A 48 32.85 0.31 -10.93
C TRP A 48 34.02 0.11 -9.96
N LYS A 49 34.38 -1.15 -9.69
CA LYS A 49 35.61 -1.49 -8.94
C LYS A 49 36.59 -2.12 -9.91
N LEU A 50 37.39 -1.26 -10.53
CA LEU A 50 38.34 -1.64 -11.58
C LEU A 50 39.71 -1.89 -10.97
N LEU A 51 40.48 -2.78 -11.61
CA LEU A 51 41.92 -2.85 -11.40
C LEU A 51 42.60 -1.66 -12.10
N THR A 52 43.82 -1.31 -11.68
CA THR A 52 44.51 -0.05 -12.04
C THR A 52 44.66 0.21 -13.55
N ALA A 53 44.55 -0.82 -14.40
CA ALA A 53 44.66 -0.71 -15.85
C ALA A 53 43.32 -0.85 -16.60
N GLU A 54 42.22 -1.12 -15.90
CA GLU A 54 40.90 -1.33 -16.52
C GLU A 54 40.10 -0.02 -16.56
N LYS A 55 39.33 0.16 -17.64
CA LYS A 55 38.42 1.29 -17.84
C LYS A 55 36.98 0.80 -17.73
N PRO A 56 36.05 1.63 -17.21
CA PRO A 56 34.63 1.30 -17.22
C PRO A 56 34.11 1.31 -18.66
N VAL A 57 32.99 0.62 -18.89
CA VAL A 57 32.30 0.68 -20.20
C VAL A 57 31.47 1.95 -20.33
N ASP A 58 31.34 2.43 -21.56
CA ASP A 58 30.69 3.72 -21.87
C ASP A 58 29.17 3.70 -21.64
N LYS A 59 28.52 2.54 -21.74
CA LYS A 59 27.06 2.40 -21.59
C LYS A 59 26.70 1.12 -20.82
N ILE A 60 25.66 1.23 -19.99
CA ILE A 60 24.97 0.10 -19.37
C ILE A 60 23.46 0.24 -19.59
N GLU A 61 22.77 -0.90 -19.64
CA GLU A 61 21.32 -0.97 -19.64
C GLU A 61 20.88 -1.63 -18.33
N VAL A 62 19.82 -1.11 -17.72
CA VAL A 62 19.29 -1.57 -16.44
C VAL A 62 17.78 -1.75 -16.56
N GLU A 63 17.27 -2.84 -16.00
CA GLU A 63 15.85 -3.17 -16.00
C GLU A 63 15.36 -3.35 -14.57
N LEU A 64 14.19 -2.78 -14.26
CA LEU A 64 13.53 -2.94 -12.96
C LEU A 64 12.51 -4.07 -13.05
N TYR A 65 12.56 -5.01 -12.11
CA TYR A 65 11.63 -6.14 -12.04
C TYR A 65 10.75 -6.05 -10.79
N LYS A 66 9.46 -6.42 -10.94
CA LYS A 66 8.53 -6.69 -9.85
C LYS A 66 8.02 -8.11 -9.98
N GLU A 67 8.19 -8.94 -8.95
CA GLU A 67 7.63 -10.31 -8.91
C GLU A 67 7.91 -11.15 -10.16
N LYS A 68 9.14 -11.04 -10.70
CA LYS A 68 9.62 -11.70 -11.94
C LYS A 68 9.04 -11.17 -13.25
N THR A 69 8.25 -10.10 -13.22
CA THR A 69 7.82 -9.36 -14.41
C THR A 69 8.61 -8.05 -14.56
N PRO A 70 9.11 -7.71 -15.77
CA PRO A 70 9.72 -6.41 -16.02
C PRO A 70 8.68 -5.31 -15.79
N TRP A 71 9.09 -4.22 -15.15
CA TRP A 71 8.25 -3.07 -14.93
C TRP A 71 8.16 -2.28 -16.25
N THR A 72 7.03 -2.39 -16.96
CA THR A 72 6.70 -1.61 -18.16
C THR A 72 5.98 -0.32 -17.80
#